data_AF-A0A7J4NK15-F1
#
_entry.id   AF-A0A7J4NK15-F1
#
_cell.length_a   1.000
_cell.length_b   1.000
_cell.length_c   1.000
_cell.angle_alpha   90.00
_cell.angle_beta   90.00
_cell.angle_gamma   90.00
#
_symmetry.space_group_name_H-M   'P 1'
#
loop_
_entity.id
_entity.type
_entity.pdbx_description
1 polymer ?
#
loop_
_entity_poly.entity_id
_entity_poly.type
_entity_poly.pdbx_seq_one_letter_code
_entity_poly.pdbx_strand_id
1 'polypeptide(L)'
;MSHTILGKDAYNVNFVMLMVLTAVEVGAVAASVKGAIVEEMVILILVSIGAIKFLGIAFIFMHLRMEADSNILTLTALFPAFFILLMIVFIAITTPGAPDTLPAWCRF
;
A
#
# COMPACT_ATOMS: atom_id res chain seq x y z
N MET A 1 -2.41 18.22 18.81
CA MET A 1 -3.46 17.67 19.71
C MET A 1 -3.40 16.15 19.57
N SER A 2 -3.39 15.34 20.64
CA SER A 2 -3.40 13.87 20.47
C SER A 2 -4.77 13.46 19.90
N HIS A 3 -4.77 12.95 18.68
CA HIS A 3 -5.98 12.45 18.05
C HIS A 3 -6.37 11.12 18.69
N THR A 4 -7.63 10.95 19.02
CA THR A 4 -8.14 9.69 19.58
C THR A 4 -8.94 8.93 18.53
N ILE A 5 -8.66 7.64 18.38
CA ILE A 5 -9.48 6.70 17.60
C ILE A 5 -10.17 5.78 18.61
N LEU A 6 -11.51 5.77 18.62
CA LEU A 6 -12.32 4.97 19.55
C LEU A 6 -12.02 5.26 21.03
N GLY A 7 -11.73 6.52 21.38
CA GLY A 7 -11.40 6.93 22.75
C GLY A 7 -10.02 6.49 23.25
N LYS A 8 -9.20 5.89 22.38
CA LYS A 8 -7.80 5.54 22.67
C LYS A 8 -6.88 6.38 21.79
N ASP A 9 -5.63 6.53 22.19
CA ASP A 9 -4.62 7.24 21.42
C ASP A 9 -4.47 6.65 20.01
N ALA A 10 -4.65 7.49 18.98
CA ALA A 10 -4.59 7.07 17.58
C ALA A 10 -3.28 6.39 17.23
N TYR A 11 -2.17 6.83 17.82
CA TYR A 11 -0.85 6.24 17.62
C TYR A 11 -0.81 4.78 18.05
N ASN A 12 -1.26 4.50 19.27
CA ASN A 12 -1.24 3.16 19.83
C ASN A 12 -2.21 2.22 19.09
N VAL A 13 -3.39 2.72 18.71
CA VAL A 13 -4.35 1.94 17.94
C VAL A 13 -3.80 1.60 16.56
N ASN A 14 -3.21 2.57 15.86
CA ASN A 14 -2.60 2.34 14.55
C ASN A 14 -1.40 1.40 14.64
N PHE A 15 -0.55 1.54 15.66
CA PHE A 15 0.59 0.64 15.89
C PHE A 15 0.13 -0.82 16.04
N VAL A 16 -0.85 -1.08 16.91
CA VAL A 16 -1.39 -2.44 17.12
C VAL A 16 -1.98 -3.00 15.83
N MET A 17 -2.75 -2.19 15.10
CA MET A 17 -3.34 -2.58 13.82
C MET A 17 -2.26 -2.97 12.80
N LEU A 18 -1.19 -2.19 12.66
CA LEU A 18 -0.08 -2.50 11.75
C LEU A 18 0.67 -3.78 12.15
N MET A 19 0.83 -4.03 13.46
CA MET A 19 1.45 -5.27 13.95
C MET A 19 0.61 -6.50 13.64
N VAL A 20 -0.71 -6.43 13.84
CA VAL A 20 -1.64 -7.52 13.51
C VAL A 20 -1.63 -7.80 12.01
N LEU A 21 -1.74 -6.75 11.18
CA LEU A 21 -1.68 -6.89 9.73
C LEU A 21 -0.36 -7.52 9.26
N THR A 22 0.76 -7.13 9.87
CA THR A 22 2.07 -7.72 9.56
C THR A 22 2.13 -9.21 9.94
N ALA A 23 1.56 -9.59 11.08
CA ALA A 23 1.48 -10.99 11.46
C ALA A 23 0.65 -11.82 10.46
N VAL A 24 -0.42 -11.24 9.91
CA VAL A 24 -1.23 -11.87 8.86
C VAL A 24 -0.44 -12.03 7.56
N GLU A 25 0.32 -11.03 7.13
CA GLU A 25 1.18 -11.11 5.94
C GLU A 25 2.21 -12.25 6.06
N VAL A 26 2.92 -12.30 7.19
CA VAL A 26 3.89 -13.38 7.47
C VAL A 26 3.19 -14.74 7.56
N GLY A 27 2.01 -14.80 8.18
CA GLY A 27 1.20 -16.00 8.26
C GLY A 27 0.75 -16.51 6.89
N ALA A 28 0.34 -15.63 5.99
CA ALA A 28 -0.04 -15.96 4.62
C ALA A 28 1.15 -16.52 3.83
N VAL A 29 2.32 -15.87 3.91
CA VAL A 29 3.54 -16.38 3.27
C VAL A 29 3.91 -17.77 3.83
N ALA A 30 3.86 -17.95 5.15
CA ALA A 30 4.14 -19.24 5.78
C ALA A 30 3.14 -20.34 5.36
N ALA A 31 1.86 -20.00 5.19
CA ALA A 31 0.84 -20.93 4.69
C ALA A 31 1.07 -21.32 3.22
N SER A 32 1.53 -20.37 2.39
CA SER A 32 1.91 -20.62 0.99
C SER A 32 3.05 -21.63 0.88
N VAL A 33 4.11 -21.44 1.68
CA VAL A 33 5.28 -22.33 1.70
C VAL A 33 4.89 -23.77 2.09
N LYS A 34 3.84 -23.92 2.89
CA LYS A 34 3.30 -25.23 3.28
C LYS A 34 2.27 -25.80 2.29
N GLY A 35 1.99 -25.11 1.19
CA GLY A 35 1.00 -25.51 0.19
C GLY A 35 -0.45 -25.42 0.66
N ALA A 36 -0.72 -24.70 1.76
CA ALA A 36 -2.08 -24.56 2.29
C ALA A 36 -2.92 -23.53 1.52
N ILE A 37 -2.27 -22.59 0.85
CA ILE A 37 -2.89 -21.56 0.01
C ILE A 37 -2.11 -21.37 -1.29
N VAL A 38 -2.81 -20.98 -2.36
CA VAL A 38 -2.20 -20.74 -3.68
C VAL A 38 -1.45 -19.41 -3.73
N GLU A 39 -0.45 -19.33 -4.60
CA GLU A 39 0.46 -18.18 -4.71
C GLU A 39 -0.27 -16.88 -5.08
N GLU A 40 -1.26 -16.96 -5.97
CA GLU A 40 -2.12 -15.82 -6.35
C GLU A 40 -2.86 -15.23 -5.15
N MET A 41 -3.32 -16.08 -4.23
CA MET A 41 -4.03 -15.64 -3.03
C MET A 41 -3.10 -14.92 -2.06
N VAL A 42 -1.83 -15.34 -1.99
CA VAL A 42 -0.81 -14.70 -1.16
C VAL A 42 -0.49 -13.31 -1.68
N ILE A 43 -0.29 -13.17 -3.00
CA ILE A 43 -0.05 -11.88 -3.64
C ILE A 43 -1.21 -10.92 -3.35
N LEU A 44 -2.45 -11.39 -3.49
CA LEU A 44 -3.64 -10.58 -3.19
C LEU A 44 -3.67 -10.13 -1.71
N ILE A 45 -3.34 -11.02 -0.77
CA ILE A 45 -3.26 -10.68 0.66
C ILE A 45 -2.18 -9.61 0.91
N LEU A 46 -0.97 -9.82 0.39
CA LEU A 46 0.15 -8.89 0.60
C LEU A 46 -0.14 -7.51 -0.01
N VAL A 47 -0.70 -7.43 -1.22
CA VAL A 47 -1.00 -6.16 -1.87
C VAL A 47 -2.13 -5.43 -1.16
N SER A 48 -3.22 -6.13 -0.80
CA SER A 48 -4.36 -5.50 -0.12
C SER A 48 -4.00 -5.01 1.27
N ILE A 49 -3.28 -5.81 2.07
CA ILE A 49 -2.81 -5.41 3.40
C ILE A 49 -1.77 -4.29 3.28
N GLY A 50 -0.83 -4.39 2.34
CA GLY A 50 0.15 -3.34 2.07
C GLY A 50 -0.50 -1.98 1.79
N ALA A 51 -1.56 -1.95 0.98
CA ALA A 51 -2.33 -0.73 0.72
C ALA A 51 -2.99 -0.15 1.98
N ILE A 52 -3.60 -1.00 2.81
CA ILE A 52 -4.23 -0.55 4.08
C ILE A 52 -3.17 0.00 5.04
N LYS A 53 -2.03 -0.69 5.19
CA LYS A 53 -0.92 -0.26 6.05
C LYS A 53 -0.34 1.06 5.57
N PHE A 54 -0.16 1.22 4.26
CA PHE A 54 0.32 2.48 3.67
C PHE A 54 -0.56 3.65 4.09
N LEU A 55 -1.88 3.51 4.00
CA LEU A 55 -2.82 4.56 4.44
C LEU A 55 -2.74 4.83 5.94
N GLY A 56 -2.63 3.79 6.77
CA GLY A 56 -2.48 3.94 8.22
C GLY A 56 -1.21 4.69 8.63
N ILE A 57 -0.09 4.42 7.96
CA ILE A 57 1.19 5.12 8.20
C ILE A 57 1.12 6.56 7.67
N ALA A 58 0.65 6.74 6.44
CA ALA A 58 0.56 8.04 5.78
C ALA A 58 -0.31 9.01 6.58
N PHE A 59 -1.50 8.58 7.01
CA PHE A 59 -2.42 9.47 7.70
C PHE A 59 -2.07 9.71 9.16
N ILE A 60 -1.64 8.69 9.90
CA ILE A 60 -1.44 8.81 11.36
C ILE A 60 0.02 9.13 11.72
N PHE A 61 0.99 8.35 11.23
CA PHE A 61 2.40 8.53 11.62
C PHE A 61 3.10 9.65 10.85
N MET A 62 2.74 9.87 9.59
CA MET A 62 3.29 10.96 8.79
C MET A 62 2.48 12.26 8.89
N HIS A 63 1.39 12.29 9.67
CA HIS A 63 0.50 13.44 9.84
C HIS A 63 -0.01 14.06 8.53
N LEU A 64 -0.09 13.28 7.44
CA LEU A 64 -0.60 13.77 6.16
C LEU A 64 -2.10 14.04 6.25
N ARG A 65 -2.78 13.61 7.30
CA ARG A 65 -4.17 13.96 7.57
C ARG A 65 -4.32 14.18 9.07
N MET A 66 -5.35 14.92 9.48
CA MET A 66 -5.73 15.21 10.87
C MET A 66 -5.08 16.45 11.53
N GLU A 67 -4.05 17.05 10.95
CA GLU A 67 -3.44 18.30 11.43
C GLU A 67 -3.90 19.52 10.60
N ALA A 68 -3.77 20.74 11.15
CA ALA A 68 -4.13 21.97 10.44
C ALA A 68 -3.30 22.17 9.14
N ASP A 69 -2.03 21.77 9.16
CA ASP A 69 -1.10 21.89 8.03
C ASP A 69 -1.05 20.63 7.13
N SER A 70 -1.91 19.64 7.37
CA SER A 70 -1.89 18.36 6.65
C SER A 70 -2.09 18.50 5.13
N ASN A 71 -2.81 19.53 4.67
CA ASN A 71 -3.07 19.74 3.24
C ASN A 71 -1.80 20.04 2.44
N ILE A 72 -0.91 20.90 2.96
CA ILE A 72 0.34 21.24 2.25
C ILE A 72 1.31 20.05 2.28
N LEU A 73 1.38 19.33 3.40
CA LEU A 73 2.21 18.13 3.55
C LEU A 73 1.74 16.99 2.63
N THR A 74 0.43 16.82 2.46
CA THR A 74 -0.11 15.84 1.51
C THR A 74 0.21 16.22 0.08
N LEU A 75 0.09 17.50 -0.26
CA LEU A 75 0.34 17.97 -1.62
C LEU A 75 1.81 17.82 -2.00
N THR A 76 2.74 18.08 -1.06
CA THR A 76 4.17 17.84 -1.28
C THR A 76 4.51 16.35 -1.33
N ALA A 77 3.79 15.48 -0.62
CA ALA A 77 3.97 14.02 -0.70
C ALA A 77 3.39 13.42 -2.00
N LEU A 78 2.30 13.99 -2.54
CA LEU A 78 1.69 13.54 -3.79
C LEU A 78 2.54 13.85 -5.02
N PHE A 79 3.32 14.93 -4.99
CA PHE A 79 4.21 15.30 -6.10
C PHE A 79 5.20 14.19 -6.47
N PRO A 80 6.09 13.70 -5.57
CA PRO A 80 7.01 12.61 -5.89
C PRO A 80 6.26 11.29 -6.18
N ALA A 81 5.13 11.03 -5.51
CA ALA A 81 4.33 9.83 -5.78
C ALA A 81 3.79 9.82 -7.22
N PHE A 82 3.35 10.96 -7.73
CA PHE A 82 2.93 11.13 -9.12
C PHE A 82 4.09 10.84 -10.10
N PHE A 83 5.28 11.38 -9.83
CA PHE A 83 6.46 11.10 -10.66
C PHE A 83 6.87 9.62 -10.65
N ILE A 84 6.82 8.96 -9.48
CA ILE A 84 7.09 7.51 -9.38
C ILE A 84 6.09 6.73 -10.23
N LEU A 85 4.80 7.08 -10.18
CA LEU A 85 3.77 6.44 -10.98
C LEU A 85 4.05 6.64 -12.48
N LEU A 86 4.36 7.87 -12.90
CA LEU A 86 4.78 8.15 -14.28
C LEU A 86 5.99 7.30 -14.67
N MET A 87 7.03 7.23 -13.84
CA MET A 87 8.21 6.42 -14.13
C MET A 87 7.85 4.95 -14.34
N ILE A 88 7.00 4.36 -13.50
CA ILE A 88 6.55 2.97 -13.65
C ILE A 88 5.81 2.79 -14.99
N VAL A 89 4.93 3.73 -15.35
CA VAL A 89 4.19 3.69 -16.63
C VAL A 89 5.14 3.82 -17.82
N PHE A 90 6.06 4.79 -17.79
CA PHE A 90 7.03 5.00 -18.87
C PHE A 90 7.96 3.79 -19.03
N ILE A 91 8.44 3.23 -17.93
CA ILE A 91 9.22 1.99 -17.96
C ILE A 91 8.39 0.90 -18.63
N ALA A 92 7.15 0.66 -18.19
CA ALA A 92 6.29 -0.39 -18.73
C ALA A 92 6.07 -0.28 -20.25
N ILE A 93 5.87 0.93 -20.79
CA ILE A 93 5.65 1.13 -22.23
C ILE A 93 6.93 1.21 -23.07
N THR A 94 8.09 1.45 -22.46
CA THR A 94 9.39 1.55 -23.16
C THR A 94 10.27 0.31 -23.00
N THR A 95 9.80 -0.74 -22.30
CA THR A 95 10.53 -2.03 -22.25
C THR A 95 10.55 -2.70 -23.64
N PRO A 96 11.64 -3.38 -24.03
CA PRO A 96 11.67 -4.19 -25.23
C PRO A 96 10.59 -5.28 -25.19
N GLY A 97 9.67 -5.28 -26.16
CA GLY A 97 8.53 -6.20 -26.23
C GLY A 97 7.20 -5.64 -25.70
N ALA A 98 7.16 -4.44 -25.14
CA ALA A 98 5.92 -3.81 -24.64
C ALA A 98 4.73 -3.81 -25.63
N PRO A 99 4.86 -3.50 -26.94
CA PRO A 99 3.72 -3.59 -27.87
C PRO A 99 3.30 -5.03 -28.21
N ASP A 100 4.21 -6.00 -28.07
CA ASP A 100 4.00 -7.40 -28.45
C ASP A 100 3.54 -8.28 -27.28
N THR A 101 3.76 -7.85 -26.03
CA THR A 101 3.39 -8.54 -24.79
C THR A 101 2.22 -7.91 -24.05
N LEU A 102 1.51 -6.93 -24.65
CA LEU A 102 0.27 -6.39 -24.08
C LEU A 102 -0.76 -7.53 -23.91
N PRO A 103 -1.43 -7.65 -22.76
CA PRO A 103 -2.34 -8.76 -22.51
C PRO A 103 -3.49 -8.80 -23.54
N ALA A 104 -4.03 -9.99 -23.81
CA ALA A 104 -4.97 -10.26 -24.90
C ALA A 104 -6.28 -9.43 -24.88
N TRP A 105 -6.60 -8.74 -23.78
CA TRP A 105 -7.77 -7.85 -23.68
C TRP A 105 -7.68 -6.56 -24.52
N CYS A 106 -6.50 -6.21 -25.05
CA CYS A 106 -6.34 -5.12 -26.02
C CYS A 106 -6.53 -5.58 -27.48
N ARG A 107 -6.69 -6.88 -27.73
CA ARG A 107 -6.99 -7.46 -29.05
C ARG A 107 -8.50 -7.73 -29.13
N PHE A 108 -9.28 -6.67 -29.37
CA PHE A 108 -10.63 -6.75 -29.92
C PHE A 108 -10.59 -6.41 -31.41
#